data_AF-A0A937Z892-F1
#
_entry.id   AF-A0A937Z892-F1
#
_cell.length_a   1.000
_cell.length_b   1.000
_cell.length_c   1.000
_cell.angle_alpha   90.00
_cell.angle_beta   90.00
_cell.angle_gamma   90.00
#
_symmetry.space_group_name_H-M   'P 1'
#
loop_
_entity.id
_entity.type
_entity.pdbx_description
1 polymer ?
#
loop_
_entity_poly.entity_id
_entity_poly.type
_entity_poly.pdbx_seq_one_letter_code
_entity_poly.pdbx_strand_id
1 'polypeptide(L)'
;MLLRWGHMIAGIAWIGTSFYFVALDFSLRKRDGLPAGVAGEAWEVHGGGFYQVQKYLSAPAKLPEHLIWFKWEAYLTWVTGFLLLVVQYYLYADTYLIDPAVMALSQWQAIAIAIGTLVAGWLVYDLVCRSPVGARTGLLAAVVLALILAAGFGLTQVFSGRGAFIHIGALIGTLMAANVFMVIIPNQRKITAALIAGTAPDPRLGAIGKQRSLHNTYLTLPV
;
A
#
# COMPACT_ATOMS: atom_id res chain seq x y z
N MET A 1 -21.87 -12.11 3.29
CA MET A 1 -21.52 -11.43 4.55
C MET A 1 -20.10 -11.70 4.99
N LEU A 2 -19.63 -12.96 5.03
CA LEU A 2 -18.26 -13.31 5.43
C LEU A 2 -17.17 -12.52 4.69
N LEU A 3 -17.26 -12.40 3.36
CA LEU A 3 -16.26 -11.70 2.56
C LEU A 3 -16.18 -10.18 2.87
N ARG A 4 -17.34 -9.55 3.14
CA ARG A 4 -17.41 -8.12 3.52
C ARG A 4 -16.74 -7.89 4.88
N TRP A 5 -17.09 -8.72 5.86
CA TRP A 5 -16.46 -8.66 7.19
C TRP A 5 -14.97 -8.96 7.14
N GLY A 6 -14.55 -9.97 6.39
CA GLY A 6 -13.14 -10.31 6.19
C GLY A 6 -12.36 -9.14 5.59
N HIS A 7 -12.90 -8.48 4.57
CA HIS A 7 -12.27 -7.30 3.98
C HIS A 7 -12.16 -6.13 4.95
N MET A 8 -13.24 -5.84 5.69
CA MET A 8 -13.24 -4.76 6.66
C MET A 8 -12.23 -5.01 7.79
N ILE A 9 -12.19 -6.23 8.35
CA ILE A 9 -11.23 -6.60 9.41
C ILE A 9 -9.80 -6.50 8.90
N ALA A 10 -9.51 -7.04 7.70
CA ALA A 10 -8.19 -6.94 7.11
C ALA A 10 -7.79 -5.47 6.85
N GLY A 11 -8.72 -4.64 6.35
CA GLY A 11 -8.53 -3.21 6.15
C GLY A 11 -8.20 -2.47 7.45
N ILE A 12 -8.97 -2.72 8.53
CA ILE A 12 -8.71 -2.16 9.86
C ILE A 12 -7.33 -2.57 10.36
N ALA A 13 -6.96 -3.85 10.22
CA ALA A 13 -5.65 -4.34 10.62
C ALA A 13 -4.53 -3.62 9.84
N TRP A 14 -4.65 -3.53 8.52
CA TRP A 14 -3.61 -2.92 7.69
C TRP A 14 -3.43 -1.41 7.95
N ILE A 15 -4.53 -0.67 7.99
CA ILE A 15 -4.50 0.77 8.27
C ILE A 15 -4.01 1.01 9.71
N GLY A 16 -4.50 0.23 10.68
CA GLY A 16 -4.06 0.30 12.08
C GLY A 16 -2.57 0.06 12.25
N THR A 17 -2.04 -1.00 11.63
CA THR A 17 -0.59 -1.29 11.64
C THR A 17 0.22 -0.16 10.97
N SER A 18 -0.30 0.43 9.89
CA SER A 18 0.36 1.55 9.22
C SER A 18 0.47 2.77 10.13
N PHE A 19 -0.61 3.16 10.81
CA PHE A 19 -0.57 4.26 11.78
C PHE A 19 0.31 3.96 12.98
N TYR A 20 0.29 2.72 13.49
CA TYR A 20 1.15 2.30 14.58
C TYR A 20 2.63 2.50 14.21
N PHE A 21 3.09 2.03 13.05
CA PHE A 21 4.49 2.20 12.64
C PHE A 21 4.88 3.65 12.41
N VAL A 22 3.95 4.48 11.92
CA VAL A 22 4.18 5.94 11.79
C VAL A 22 4.34 6.56 13.18
N ALA A 23 3.47 6.24 14.13
CA ALA A 23 3.56 6.74 15.50
C ALA A 23 4.83 6.26 16.21
N LEU A 24 5.21 5.00 16.02
CA LEU A 24 6.45 4.42 16.52
C LEU A 24 7.67 5.16 15.96
N ASP A 25 7.70 5.43 14.65
CA ASP A 25 8.81 6.18 14.03
C ASP A 25 8.95 7.60 14.60
N PHE A 26 7.84 8.26 14.93
CA PHE A 26 7.84 9.57 15.58
C PHE A 26 8.19 9.51 17.07
N SER A 27 7.99 8.38 17.74
CA SER A 27 8.27 8.22 19.18
C SER A 27 9.73 7.87 19.48
N LEU A 28 10.51 7.47 18.47
CA LEU A 28 11.93 7.12 18.62
C LEU A 28 12.74 8.26 19.25
N ARG A 29 13.42 7.96 20.37
CA ARG A 29 14.35 8.87 21.04
C ARG A 29 15.78 8.34 20.89
N LYS A 30 16.72 9.25 20.62
CA LYS A 30 18.15 8.96 20.78
C LYS A 30 18.53 9.15 22.25
N ARG A 31 19.34 8.23 22.77
CA ARG A 31 19.87 8.25 24.14
C ARG A 31 21.34 7.84 24.11
N ASP A 32 22.08 8.28 25.11
CA ASP A 32 23.47 7.86 25.28
C ASP A 32 23.53 6.37 25.61
N GLY A 33 24.53 5.67 25.07
CA GLY A 33 24.73 4.23 25.28
C GLY A 33 23.89 3.30 24.40
N LEU A 34 23.16 3.82 23.41
CA LEU A 34 22.47 2.97 22.44
C LEU A 34 23.47 2.09 21.65
N PRO A 35 23.10 0.85 21.30
CA PRO A 35 23.93 -0.01 20.46
C PRO A 35 24.29 0.66 19.12
N ALA A 36 25.48 0.33 18.61
CA ALA A 36 25.91 0.82 17.30
C ALA A 36 24.90 0.45 16.21
N GLY A 37 24.54 1.42 15.36
CA GLY A 37 23.59 1.25 14.25
C GLY A 37 22.12 1.50 14.60
N VAL A 38 21.78 1.72 15.88
CA VAL A 38 20.43 2.09 16.32
C VAL A 38 20.15 3.56 16.00
N ALA A 39 19.08 3.81 15.26
CA ALA A 39 18.60 5.15 14.93
C ALA A 39 17.96 5.85 16.14
N GLY A 40 17.31 5.06 16.99
CA GLY A 40 16.62 5.46 18.21
C GLY A 40 15.87 4.28 18.81
N GLU A 41 15.34 4.49 20.01
CA GLU A 41 14.48 3.52 20.70
C GLU A 41 13.14 4.13 21.12
N ALA A 42 12.12 3.29 21.23
CA ALA A 42 10.85 3.62 21.85
C ALA A 42 10.58 2.66 23.01
N TRP A 43 10.01 3.20 24.07
CA TRP A 43 9.48 2.44 25.19
C TRP A 43 7.96 2.55 25.17
N GLU A 44 7.29 1.43 25.05
CA GLU A 44 5.83 1.35 24.93
C GLU A 44 5.26 0.53 26.09
N VAL A 45 4.05 0.88 26.53
CA VAL A 45 3.33 0.15 27.58
C VAL A 45 2.01 -0.36 27.01
N HIS A 46 1.77 -1.67 27.09
CA HIS A 46 0.52 -2.26 26.66
C HIS A 46 0.30 -3.63 27.32
N GLY A 47 -0.96 -3.99 27.59
CA GLY A 47 -1.31 -5.29 28.16
C GLY A 47 -0.66 -5.59 29.52
N GLY A 48 -0.32 -4.56 30.30
CA GLY A 48 0.34 -4.69 31.60
C GLY A 48 1.87 -4.90 31.55
N GLY A 49 2.50 -4.83 30.37
CA GLY A 49 3.94 -4.96 30.19
C GLY A 49 4.59 -3.77 29.49
N PHE A 50 5.93 -3.80 29.43
CA PHE A 50 6.75 -2.79 28.76
C PHE A 50 7.49 -3.41 27.57
N TYR A 51 7.45 -2.73 26.42
CA TYR A 51 8.18 -3.10 25.22
C TYR A 51 9.29 -2.09 24.97
N GLN A 52 10.49 -2.58 24.67
CA GLN A 52 11.59 -1.77 24.18
C GLN A 52 11.82 -2.09 22.71
N VAL A 53 11.57 -1.12 21.84
CA VAL A 53 11.74 -1.26 20.39
C VAL A 53 12.92 -0.43 19.95
N GLN A 54 13.93 -1.07 19.38
CA GLN A 54 15.09 -0.40 18.79
C GLN A 54 15.02 -0.49 17.27
N LYS A 55 15.04 0.67 16.60
CA LYS A 55 15.06 0.72 15.14
C LYS A 55 16.49 0.82 14.64
N TYR A 56 16.93 -0.17 13.87
CA TYR A 56 18.22 -0.14 13.22
C TYR A 56 18.09 0.37 11.77
N LEU A 57 19.01 1.24 11.32
CA LEU A 57 19.06 1.70 9.92
C LEU A 57 19.83 0.73 9.00
N SER A 58 20.65 -0.13 9.60
CA SER A 58 21.42 -1.20 8.96
C SER A 58 21.27 -2.48 9.80
N ALA A 59 21.80 -3.65 9.39
CA ALA A 59 21.63 -4.82 10.26
C ALA A 59 22.29 -4.62 11.61
N PRO A 60 21.66 -5.12 12.69
CA PRO A 60 22.39 -5.40 13.91
C PRO A 60 23.49 -6.44 13.66
N ALA A 61 24.52 -6.45 14.51
CA ALA A 61 25.62 -7.42 14.44
C ALA A 61 25.15 -8.89 14.53
N LYS A 62 23.98 -9.12 15.14
CA LYS A 62 23.27 -10.41 15.12
C LYS A 62 21.82 -10.16 14.72
N LEU A 63 21.43 -10.65 13.55
CA LEU A 63 20.03 -10.64 13.12
C LEU A 63 19.37 -11.94 13.59
N PRO A 64 18.22 -11.88 14.28
CA PRO A 64 17.51 -13.09 14.68
C PRO A 64 17.00 -13.87 13.46
N GLU A 65 16.96 -15.20 13.57
CA GLU A 65 16.48 -16.09 12.50
C GLU A 65 15.00 -15.88 12.20
N HIS A 66 14.22 -15.52 13.23
CA HIS A 66 12.78 -15.30 13.12
C HIS A 66 12.46 -13.81 12.95
N LEU A 67 12.10 -13.43 11.73
CA LEU A 67 11.64 -12.08 11.40
C LEU A 67 10.14 -12.07 11.10
N ILE A 68 9.41 -11.15 11.72
CA ILE A 68 8.00 -10.90 11.43
C ILE A 68 7.91 -9.92 10.26
N TRP A 69 7.19 -10.31 9.22
CA TRP A 69 6.99 -9.51 8.01
C TRP A 69 5.54 -9.02 7.96
N PHE A 70 5.33 -7.72 8.18
CA PHE A 70 4.04 -7.07 8.06
C PHE A 70 3.64 -6.90 6.59
N LYS A 71 3.04 -7.95 6.03
CA LYS A 71 2.61 -8.02 4.62
C LYS A 71 1.20 -8.59 4.47
N TRP A 72 0.77 -9.41 5.41
CA TRP A 72 -0.45 -10.20 5.30
C TRP A 72 -1.69 -9.33 5.41
N GLU A 73 -1.63 -8.28 6.21
CA GLU A 73 -2.69 -7.30 6.35
C GLU A 73 -2.99 -6.68 4.98
N ALA A 74 -1.97 -6.17 4.29
CA ALA A 74 -2.10 -5.62 2.93
C ALA A 74 -2.62 -6.65 1.92
N TYR A 75 -2.07 -7.87 1.95
CA TYR A 75 -2.41 -8.91 0.99
C TYR A 75 -3.85 -9.37 1.18
N LEU A 76 -4.27 -9.60 2.42
CA LEU A 76 -5.63 -10.03 2.74
C LEU A 76 -6.63 -8.92 2.45
N THR A 77 -6.34 -7.65 2.75
CA THR A 77 -7.22 -6.53 2.38
C THR A 77 -7.43 -6.50 0.88
N TRP A 78 -6.37 -6.59 0.08
CA TRP A 78 -6.49 -6.55 -1.37
C TRP A 78 -7.24 -7.76 -1.92
N VAL A 79 -6.87 -8.99 -1.51
CA VAL A 79 -7.52 -10.22 -2.00
C VAL A 79 -9.02 -10.21 -1.68
N THR A 80 -9.38 -9.93 -0.42
CA THR A 80 -10.78 -9.89 -0.02
C THR A 80 -11.55 -8.74 -0.69
N GLY A 81 -10.92 -7.58 -0.89
CA GLY A 81 -11.51 -6.44 -1.56
C GLY A 81 -11.72 -6.68 -3.05
N PHE A 82 -10.75 -7.30 -3.72
CA PHE A 82 -10.86 -7.68 -5.13
C PHE A 82 -11.94 -8.75 -5.32
N LEU A 83 -12.03 -9.75 -4.43
CA LEU A 83 -13.12 -10.72 -4.46
C LEU A 83 -14.49 -10.04 -4.26
N LEU A 84 -14.60 -9.02 -3.40
CA LEU A 84 -15.83 -8.24 -3.27
C LEU A 84 -16.17 -7.48 -4.55
N LEU A 85 -15.17 -6.89 -5.20
CA LEU A 85 -15.33 -6.20 -6.48
C LEU A 85 -15.85 -7.17 -7.54
N VAL A 86 -15.27 -8.37 -7.64
CA VAL A 86 -15.71 -9.41 -8.57
C VAL A 86 -17.16 -9.80 -8.28
N VAL A 87 -17.47 -10.18 -7.04
CA VAL A 87 -18.80 -10.68 -6.66
C VAL A 87 -19.87 -9.62 -6.83
N GLN A 88 -19.59 -8.37 -6.46
CA GLN A 88 -20.61 -7.32 -6.44
C GLN A 88 -20.72 -6.54 -7.75
N TYR A 89 -19.58 -6.22 -8.39
CA TYR A 89 -19.53 -5.31 -9.53
C TYR A 89 -19.23 -6.01 -10.86
N TYR A 90 -18.65 -7.21 -10.87
CA TYR A 90 -18.36 -7.92 -12.12
C TYR A 90 -19.42 -8.97 -12.44
N LEU A 91 -19.83 -9.80 -11.49
CA LEU A 91 -20.89 -10.80 -11.72
C LEU A 91 -22.26 -10.16 -11.97
N TYR A 92 -22.52 -9.01 -11.35
CA TYR A 92 -23.76 -8.25 -11.48
C TYR A 92 -23.51 -6.86 -12.11
N ALA A 93 -22.67 -6.82 -13.15
CA ALA A 93 -22.22 -5.58 -13.77
C ALA A 93 -23.36 -4.72 -14.31
N ASP A 94 -24.39 -5.34 -14.91
CA ASP A 94 -25.54 -4.63 -15.48
C ASP A 94 -26.30 -3.80 -14.43
N THR A 95 -26.26 -4.23 -13.17
CA THR A 95 -26.95 -3.56 -12.06
C THR A 95 -26.06 -2.54 -11.36
N TYR A 96 -24.80 -2.90 -11.08
CA TYR A 96 -23.95 -2.13 -10.18
C TYR A 96 -22.84 -1.34 -10.86
N LEU A 97 -22.38 -1.75 -12.03
CA LEU A 97 -21.25 -1.15 -12.72
C LEU A 97 -21.70 -0.30 -13.91
N ILE A 98 -22.55 -0.85 -14.77
CA ILE A 98 -22.97 -0.27 -16.05
C ILE A 98 -24.17 0.65 -15.82
N ASP A 99 -24.14 1.81 -16.48
CA ASP A 99 -25.29 2.69 -16.64
C ASP A 99 -25.45 2.97 -18.15
N PRO A 100 -26.47 2.42 -18.82
CA PRO A 100 -26.68 2.63 -20.25
C PRO A 100 -26.86 4.10 -20.65
N ALA A 101 -27.27 4.98 -19.72
CA ALA A 101 -27.38 6.41 -19.98
C ALA A 101 -26.01 7.11 -20.01
N VAL A 102 -24.99 6.53 -19.37
CA VAL A 102 -23.59 6.98 -19.44
C VAL A 102 -22.91 6.34 -20.65
N MET A 103 -22.91 5.00 -20.71
CA MET A 103 -22.34 4.24 -21.81
C MET A 103 -22.97 2.84 -21.89
N ALA A 104 -23.57 2.52 -23.03
CA ALA A 104 -24.14 1.20 -23.29
C ALA A 104 -23.04 0.17 -23.57
N LEU A 105 -22.52 -0.44 -22.49
CA LEU A 105 -21.53 -1.51 -22.53
C LEU A 105 -22.19 -2.87 -22.34
N SER A 106 -21.57 -3.90 -22.92
CA SER A 106 -21.80 -5.28 -22.48
C SER A 106 -20.96 -5.59 -21.23
N GLN A 107 -21.41 -6.57 -20.44
CA GLN A 107 -20.76 -6.95 -19.19
C GLN A 107 -19.25 -7.20 -19.33
N TRP A 108 -18.80 -7.94 -20.35
CA TRP A 108 -17.38 -8.24 -20.53
C TRP A 108 -16.55 -6.99 -20.86
N GLN A 109 -17.12 -6.02 -21.58
CA GLN A 109 -16.42 -4.76 -21.88
C GLN A 109 -16.22 -3.96 -20.59
N ALA A 110 -17.26 -3.86 -19.75
CA ALA A 110 -17.17 -3.16 -18.49
C ALA A 110 -16.12 -3.80 -17.56
N ILE A 111 -16.10 -5.13 -17.47
CA ILE A 111 -15.10 -5.87 -16.68
C ILE A 111 -13.68 -5.66 -17.24
N ALA A 112 -13.51 -5.74 -18.57
CA ALA A 112 -12.21 -5.54 -19.21
C ALA A 112 -11.67 -4.12 -18.96
N ILE A 113 -12.52 -3.10 -19.07
CA ILE A 113 -12.14 -1.71 -18.77
C ILE A 113 -11.81 -1.56 -17.28
N ALA A 114 -12.59 -2.17 -16.38
CA ALA A 114 -12.35 -2.12 -14.95
C ALA A 114 -11.00 -2.73 -14.56
N ILE A 115 -10.72 -3.96 -14.99
CA ILE A 115 -9.44 -4.64 -14.75
C ILE A 115 -8.29 -3.87 -15.43
N GLY A 116 -8.51 -3.44 -16.68
CA GLY A 116 -7.55 -2.64 -17.43
C GLY A 116 -7.18 -1.36 -16.70
N THR A 117 -8.13 -0.70 -16.05
CA THR A 117 -7.89 0.51 -15.25
C THR A 117 -7.01 0.23 -14.03
N LEU A 118 -7.24 -0.89 -13.33
CA LEU A 118 -6.41 -1.27 -12.18
C LEU A 118 -4.97 -1.58 -12.59
N VAL A 119 -4.80 -2.35 -13.67
CA VAL A 119 -3.48 -2.73 -14.20
C VAL A 119 -2.74 -1.53 -14.78
N ALA A 120 -3.38 -0.78 -15.67
CA ALA A 120 -2.80 0.41 -16.28
C ALA A 120 -2.49 1.49 -15.24
N GLY A 121 -3.40 1.69 -14.28
CA GLY A 121 -3.21 2.63 -13.18
C GLY A 121 -1.96 2.29 -12.35
N TRP A 122 -1.75 1.02 -12.01
CA TRP A 122 -0.52 0.58 -11.34
C TRP A 122 0.73 0.80 -12.18
N LEU A 123 0.71 0.43 -13.47
CA LEU A 123 1.86 0.62 -14.36
C LEU A 123 2.23 2.09 -14.50
N VAL A 124 1.25 2.97 -14.78
CA VAL A 124 1.46 4.42 -14.90
C VAL A 124 2.02 4.98 -13.60
N TYR A 125 1.41 4.62 -12.46
CA TYR A 125 1.88 5.05 -11.15
C TYR A 125 3.32 4.58 -10.86
N ASP A 126 3.66 3.33 -11.14
CA ASP A 126 4.99 2.79 -10.92
C ASP A 126 6.04 3.49 -11.80
N LEU A 127 5.73 3.72 -13.07
CA LEU A 127 6.59 4.46 -13.99
C LEU A 127 6.83 5.90 -13.51
N VAL A 128 5.78 6.60 -13.08
CA VAL A 128 5.91 7.97 -12.53
C VAL A 128 6.81 7.99 -11.30
N CYS A 129 6.64 7.04 -10.38
CA CYS A 129 7.45 6.97 -9.17
C CYS A 129 8.92 6.59 -9.43
N ARG A 130 9.21 5.87 -10.53
CA ARG A 130 10.59 5.56 -10.97
C ARG A 130 11.23 6.67 -11.80
N SER A 131 10.44 7.61 -12.30
CA SER A 131 10.91 8.76 -13.09
C SER A 131 11.60 9.82 -12.21
N PRO A 132 12.19 10.88 -12.80
CA PRO A 132 12.73 12.02 -12.05
C PRO A 132 11.69 12.73 -11.17
N VAL A 133 10.39 12.62 -11.50
CA VAL A 133 9.30 13.12 -10.65
C VAL A 133 9.30 12.39 -9.30
N GLY A 134 9.62 11.09 -9.31
CA GLY A 134 9.77 10.25 -8.13
C GLY A 134 10.69 10.82 -7.06
N ALA A 135 11.76 11.51 -7.47
CA ALA A 135 12.73 12.09 -6.54
C ALA A 135 12.20 13.34 -5.80
N ARG A 136 11.07 13.91 -6.22
CA ARG A 136 10.49 15.16 -5.70
C ARG A 136 9.13 14.88 -5.06
N THR A 137 9.11 14.59 -3.76
CA THR A 137 7.90 14.16 -3.03
C THR A 137 6.67 15.04 -3.26
N GLY A 138 6.81 16.37 -3.21
CA GLY A 138 5.68 17.30 -3.42
C GLY A 138 5.13 17.26 -4.86
N LEU A 139 6.00 17.22 -5.86
CA LEU A 139 5.59 17.11 -7.26
C LEU A 139 4.94 15.75 -7.53
N LEU A 140 5.51 14.69 -6.98
CA LEU A 140 4.99 13.33 -7.09
C LEU A 140 3.58 13.22 -6.49
N ALA A 141 3.35 13.81 -5.32
CA ALA A 141 2.04 13.86 -4.70
C ALA A 141 1.02 14.60 -5.59
N ALA A 142 1.39 15.75 -6.15
CA ALA A 142 0.52 16.50 -7.05
C ALA A 142 0.18 15.71 -8.34
N VAL A 143 1.17 15.04 -8.93
CA VAL A 143 0.96 14.21 -10.12
C VAL A 143 0.06 13.01 -9.82
N VAL A 144 0.29 12.30 -8.70
CA VAL A 144 -0.55 11.17 -8.32
C VAL A 144 -1.98 11.61 -8.02
N LEU A 145 -2.18 12.75 -7.35
CA LEU A 145 -3.50 13.32 -7.14
C LEU A 145 -4.19 13.64 -8.47
N ALA A 146 -3.49 14.30 -9.40
CA ALA A 146 -4.02 14.60 -10.72
C ALA A 146 -4.40 13.32 -11.50
N LEU A 147 -3.59 12.26 -11.40
CA LEU A 147 -3.88 10.96 -12.01
C LEU A 147 -5.14 10.31 -11.41
N ILE A 148 -5.32 10.36 -10.09
CA ILE A 148 -6.52 9.84 -9.42
C ILE A 148 -7.76 10.63 -9.84
N LEU A 149 -7.67 11.97 -9.90
CA LEU A 149 -8.77 12.82 -10.36
C LEU A 149 -9.12 12.57 -11.82
N ALA A 150 -8.11 12.44 -12.69
CA ALA A 150 -8.30 12.14 -14.10
C ALA A 150 -8.92 10.75 -14.30
N ALA A 151 -8.46 9.73 -13.54
CA ALA A 151 -9.08 8.41 -13.53
C ALA A 151 -10.53 8.50 -13.04
N GLY A 152 -10.81 9.27 -11.99
CA GLY A 152 -12.15 9.46 -11.45
C GLY A 152 -13.10 10.06 -12.48
N PHE A 153 -12.66 11.14 -13.12
CA PHE A 153 -13.40 11.75 -14.22
C PHE A 153 -13.60 10.77 -15.39
N GLY A 154 -12.56 10.07 -15.83
CA GLY A 154 -12.66 9.11 -16.92
C GLY A 154 -13.65 7.98 -16.61
N LEU A 155 -13.62 7.45 -15.38
CA LEU A 155 -14.53 6.38 -14.96
C LEU A 155 -15.99 6.86 -14.86
N THR A 156 -16.26 8.12 -14.52
CA THR A 156 -17.65 8.65 -14.55
C THR A 156 -18.20 8.83 -15.95
N GLN A 157 -17.33 8.84 -16.98
CA GLN A 157 -17.77 8.83 -18.38
C GLN A 157 -18.04 7.42 -18.92
N VAL A 158 -17.75 6.36 -18.14
CA VAL A 158 -17.83 4.97 -18.60
C VAL A 158 -18.76 4.12 -17.72
N PHE A 159 -18.71 4.31 -16.42
CA PHE A 159 -19.49 3.55 -15.44
C PHE A 159 -20.57 4.39 -14.79
N SER A 160 -21.53 3.71 -14.15
CA SER A 160 -22.45 4.35 -13.21
C SER A 160 -21.67 5.11 -12.13
N GLY A 161 -22.25 6.18 -11.56
CA GLY A 161 -21.57 6.98 -10.53
C GLY A 161 -21.07 6.14 -9.33
N ARG A 162 -21.87 5.16 -8.89
CA ARG A 162 -21.46 4.20 -7.84
C ARG A 162 -20.31 3.28 -8.29
N GLY A 163 -20.35 2.80 -9.54
CA GLY A 163 -19.33 1.95 -10.12
C GLY A 163 -18.00 2.68 -10.24
N ALA A 164 -18.03 3.94 -10.70
CA ALA A 164 -16.86 4.81 -10.79
C ALA A 164 -16.22 5.05 -9.42
N PHE A 165 -17.02 5.41 -8.41
CA PHE A 165 -16.52 5.68 -7.05
C PHE A 165 -15.85 4.46 -6.42
N ILE A 166 -16.48 3.28 -6.51
CA ILE A 166 -15.88 2.04 -6.00
C ILE A 166 -14.60 1.67 -6.76
N HIS A 167 -14.54 1.89 -8.08
CA HIS A 167 -13.33 1.61 -8.85
C HIS A 167 -12.18 2.56 -8.53
N ILE A 168 -12.43 3.80 -8.12
CA ILE A 168 -11.38 4.68 -7.61
C ILE A 168 -10.82 4.17 -6.28
N GLY A 169 -11.69 3.75 -5.35
CA GLY A 169 -11.24 3.08 -4.13
C GLY A 169 -10.43 1.81 -4.42
N ALA A 170 -10.90 0.98 -5.36
CA ALA A 170 -10.20 -0.22 -5.79
C ALA A 170 -8.86 0.08 -6.45
N LEU A 171 -8.77 1.14 -7.26
CA LEU A 171 -7.54 1.60 -7.88
C LEU A 171 -6.53 2.00 -6.80
N ILE A 172 -6.90 2.91 -5.89
CA ILE A 172 -6.04 3.36 -4.79
C ILE A 172 -5.56 2.17 -3.95
N GLY A 173 -6.48 1.29 -3.54
CA GLY A 173 -6.14 0.08 -2.79
C GLY A 173 -5.20 -0.86 -3.55
N THR A 174 -5.37 -0.98 -4.88
CA THR A 174 -4.47 -1.76 -5.74
C THR A 174 -3.08 -1.15 -5.83
N LEU A 175 -2.96 0.17 -6.00
CA LEU A 175 -1.66 0.86 -5.98
C LEU A 175 -0.92 0.57 -4.67
N MET A 176 -1.63 0.69 -3.55
CA MET A 176 -1.07 0.48 -2.22
C MET A 176 -0.65 -0.97 -1.97
N ALA A 177 -1.49 -1.93 -2.35
CA ALA A 177 -1.19 -3.35 -2.17
C ALA A 177 -0.03 -3.79 -3.06
N ALA A 178 0.01 -3.30 -4.31
CA ALA A 178 1.10 -3.57 -5.23
C ALA A 178 2.42 -2.94 -4.77
N ASN A 179 2.39 -1.76 -4.13
CA ASN A 179 3.57 -1.21 -3.45
C ASN A 179 4.14 -2.19 -2.42
N VAL A 180 3.30 -2.83 -1.61
CA VAL A 180 3.75 -3.83 -0.62
C VAL A 180 4.27 -5.09 -1.32
N PHE A 181 3.50 -5.65 -2.25
CA PHE A 181 3.78 -6.94 -2.88
C PHE A 181 4.97 -6.90 -3.85
N MET A 182 5.04 -5.87 -4.69
CA MET A 182 6.00 -5.80 -5.80
C MET A 182 7.26 -4.99 -5.48
N VAL A 183 7.23 -4.09 -4.47
CA VAL A 183 8.32 -3.16 -4.20
C VAL A 183 8.89 -3.31 -2.79
N ILE A 184 8.06 -3.09 -1.76
CA ILE A 184 8.52 -3.02 -0.36
C ILE A 184 9.06 -4.38 0.11
N ILE A 185 8.24 -5.43 0.06
CA ILE A 185 8.65 -6.75 0.56
C ILE A 185 9.82 -7.34 -0.23
N PRO A 186 9.86 -7.30 -1.57
CA PRO A 186 11.03 -7.74 -2.33
C PRO A 186 12.31 -6.97 -1.98
N ASN A 187 12.24 -5.65 -1.82
CA ASN A 187 13.40 -4.84 -1.44
C ASN A 187 13.88 -5.14 -0.02
N GLN A 188 12.96 -5.25 0.94
CA GLN A 188 13.31 -5.61 2.31
C GLN A 188 13.93 -7.00 2.37
N ARG A 189 13.43 -7.99 1.62
CA ARG A 189 14.05 -9.32 1.52
C ARG A 189 15.47 -9.28 0.97
N LYS A 190 15.73 -8.48 -0.07
CA LYS A 190 17.08 -8.28 -0.63
C LYS A 190 18.02 -7.64 0.39
N ILE A 191 17.55 -6.61 1.10
CA ILE A 191 18.31 -5.96 2.18
C ILE A 191 18.64 -6.98 3.27
N THR A 192 17.65 -7.70 3.78
CA THR A 192 17.85 -8.76 4.79
C THR A 192 18.83 -9.83 4.32
N ALA A 193 18.74 -10.29 3.07
CA ALA A 193 19.67 -11.28 2.52
C ALA A 193 21.11 -10.78 2.47
N ALA A 194 21.33 -9.53 2.00
CA ALA A 194 22.66 -8.92 1.97
C ALA A 194 23.27 -8.81 3.38
N LEU A 195 22.42 -8.44 4.35
CA LEU A 195 22.77 -8.32 5.75
C LEU A 195 23.14 -9.65 6.41
N ILE A 196 22.36 -10.71 6.15
CA ILE A 196 22.69 -12.08 6.60
C ILE A 196 24.02 -12.56 6.00
N ALA A 197 24.30 -12.18 4.75
CA ALA A 197 25.55 -12.50 4.07
C ALA A 197 26.75 -11.65 4.54
N GLY A 198 26.59 -10.72 5.49
CA GLY A 198 27.65 -9.84 5.95
C GLY A 198 28.08 -8.78 4.92
N THR A 199 27.26 -8.53 3.90
CA THR A 199 27.52 -7.55 2.85
C THR A 199 26.76 -6.25 3.08
N ALA A 200 27.31 -5.12 2.65
CA ALA A 200 26.63 -3.83 2.75
C ALA A 200 25.39 -3.83 1.83
N PRO A 201 24.18 -3.57 2.35
CA PRO A 201 22.96 -3.55 1.54
C PRO A 201 22.93 -2.30 0.67
N ASP A 202 22.37 -2.41 -0.54
CA ASP A 202 22.18 -1.26 -1.42
C ASP A 202 21.21 -0.25 -0.77
N PRO A 203 21.66 0.99 -0.44
CA PRO A 203 20.82 1.99 0.21
C PRO A 203 19.64 2.43 -0.64
N ARG A 204 19.71 2.27 -1.98
CA ARG A 204 18.61 2.62 -2.89
C ARG A 204 17.37 1.77 -2.64
N LEU A 205 17.53 0.50 -2.27
CA LEU A 205 16.41 -0.41 -2.00
C LEU A 205 15.54 0.09 -0.84
N GLY A 206 16.18 0.55 0.24
CA GLY A 206 15.51 1.12 1.40
C GLY A 206 14.84 2.45 1.09
N ALA A 207 15.50 3.32 0.32
CA ALA A 207 14.94 4.60 -0.12
C ALA A 207 13.67 4.42 -0.97
N ILE A 208 13.69 3.49 -1.93
CA ILE A 208 12.51 3.15 -2.75
C ILE A 208 11.38 2.60 -1.87
N GLY A 209 11.69 1.68 -0.95
CA GLY A 209 10.70 1.13 -0.02
C GLY A 209 10.05 2.22 0.84
N LYS A 210 10.85 3.16 1.36
CA LYS A 210 10.38 4.30 2.16
C LYS A 210 9.45 5.22 1.35
N GLN A 211 9.81 5.53 0.11
CA GLN A 211 8.96 6.35 -0.77
C GLN A 211 7.56 5.72 -0.93
N ARG A 212 7.50 4.42 -1.23
CA ARG A 212 6.21 3.71 -1.39
C ARG A 212 5.42 3.59 -0.10
N SER A 213 6.11 3.35 1.01
CA SER A 213 5.47 3.31 2.33
C SER A 213 4.83 4.65 2.67
N LEU A 214 5.52 5.76 2.41
CA LEU A 214 5.00 7.11 2.65
C LEU A 214 3.75 7.38 1.81
N HIS A 215 3.76 6.99 0.53
CA HIS A 215 2.57 7.12 -0.32
C HIS A 215 1.39 6.33 0.23
N ASN A 216 1.62 5.07 0.67
CA ASN A 216 0.55 4.26 1.24
C ASN A 216 -0.09 4.96 2.45
N THR A 217 0.70 5.56 3.35
CA THR A 217 0.20 6.31 4.50
C THR A 217 -0.71 7.48 4.13
N TYR A 218 -0.41 8.21 3.04
CA TYR A 218 -1.27 9.31 2.61
C TYR A 218 -2.48 8.84 1.80
N LEU A 219 -2.31 7.79 0.99
CA LEU A 219 -3.38 7.19 0.20
C LEU A 219 -4.42 6.46 1.06
N THR A 220 -4.11 6.12 2.32
CA THR A 220 -5.10 5.62 3.31
C THR A 220 -6.01 6.70 3.88
N LEU A 221 -5.66 7.99 3.81
CA LEU A 221 -6.43 9.08 4.43
C LEU A 221 -7.71 9.51 3.70
N PRO A 222 -7.83 9.44 2.35
CA PRO A 222 -9.11 9.72 1.68
C PRO A 222 -10.16 8.60 1.83
N VAL A 223 -9.98 7.70 2.81
CA VAL A 223 -10.92 6.61 3.17
C VAL A 223 -11.72 7.00 4.40
#